data_AF-A0A5S4FC48-F1
#
_entry.id   AF-A0A5S4FC48-F1
#
_cell.length_a   1.000
_cell.length_b   1.000
_cell.length_c   1.000
_cell.angle_alpha   90.00
_cell.angle_beta   90.00
_cell.angle_gamma   90.00
#
_symmetry.space_group_name_H-M   'P 1'
#
loop_
_entity.id
_entity.type
_entity.pdbx_description
1 polymer ?
#
loop_
_entity_poly.entity_id
_entity_poly.type
_entity_poly.pdbx_seq_one_letter_code
_entity_poly.pdbx_strand_id
1 'polypeptide(L)'
;MVTTDLLTAARAEALFGSELPTGSAPSDAEVAAAIRRAVRRHGGTRGCAVVLAGEYGEHPETAAPRMRWALGVVRGAYPRRPKRGIPAEATDR
;
A
#
# COMPACT_ATOMS: atom_id res chain seq x y z
N MET A 1 13.26 6.38 -10.30
CA MET A 1 12.17 5.38 -10.16
C MET A 1 11.96 5.11 -8.67
N VAL A 2 10.81 5.47 -8.11
CA VAL A 2 10.53 5.19 -6.68
C VAL A 2 10.15 3.71 -6.56
N THR A 3 11.08 2.89 -6.05
CA THR A 3 10.81 1.48 -5.77
C THR A 3 9.88 1.39 -4.56
N THR A 4 8.67 0.89 -4.76
CA THR A 4 7.71 0.59 -3.68
C THR A 4 8.25 -0.61 -2.89
N ASP A 5 8.41 -0.49 -1.57
CA ASP A 5 8.74 -1.67 -0.77
C ASP A 5 7.55 -2.60 -0.60
N LEU A 6 7.82 -3.85 -0.19
CA LEU A 6 6.81 -4.89 -0.06
C LEU A 6 5.69 -4.52 0.92
N LEU A 7 6.00 -3.79 1.99
CA LEU A 7 4.98 -3.37 2.95
C LEU A 7 4.07 -2.27 2.38
N THR A 8 4.65 -1.34 1.62
CA THR A 8 3.92 -0.28 0.92
C THR A 8 3.04 -0.87 -0.17
N ALA A 9 3.54 -1.89 -0.89
CA ALA A 9 2.75 -2.62 -1.89
C ALA A 9 1.57 -3.35 -1.24
N ALA A 10 1.80 -4.13 -0.18
CA ALA A 10 0.74 -4.85 0.52
C ALA A 10 -0.33 -3.92 1.13
N ARG A 11 0.08 -2.75 1.65
CA ARG A 11 -0.87 -1.73 2.13
C ARG A 11 -1.68 -1.13 0.99
N ALA A 12 -1.05 -0.87 -0.16
CA ALA A 12 -1.74 -0.33 -1.33
C ALA A 12 -2.71 -1.35 -1.93
N GLU A 13 -2.36 -2.64 -1.99
CA GLU A 13 -3.25 -3.74 -2.37
C GLU A 13 -4.45 -3.86 -1.44
N ALA A 14 -4.25 -3.74 -0.13
CA ALA A 14 -5.37 -3.73 0.81
C ALA A 14 -6.26 -2.50 0.62
N LEU A 15 -5.66 -1.32 0.45
CA LEU A 15 -6.41 -0.09 0.19
C LEU A 15 -7.13 -0.13 -1.17
N PHE A 16 -6.59 -0.83 -2.16
CA PHE A 16 -7.20 -1.09 -3.46
C PHE A 16 -8.55 -1.79 -3.33
N GLY A 17 -8.62 -2.85 -2.53
CA GLY A 17 -9.86 -3.59 -2.28
C GLY A 17 -10.82 -2.95 -1.25
N SER A 18 -10.54 -1.73 -0.78
CA SER A 18 -11.38 -1.04 0.21
C SER A 18 -12.52 -0.25 -0.41
N GLU A 19 -13.53 0.07 0.41
CA GLU A 19 -14.72 0.86 0.05
C GLU A 19 -14.44 2.37 -0.08
N LEU A 20 -13.20 2.82 0.15
CA LEU A 20 -12.86 4.23 0.00
C LEU A 20 -12.94 4.65 -1.47
N PRO A 21 -13.63 5.77 -1.79
CA PRO A 21 -13.74 6.25 -3.17
C PRO A 21 -12.38 6.66 -3.74
N THR A 22 -12.13 6.30 -5.00
CA THR A 22 -10.98 6.80 -5.77
C THR A 22 -11.02 8.32 -5.84
N GLY A 23 -9.90 8.98 -5.61
CA GLY A 23 -9.78 10.44 -5.64
C GLY A 23 -10.14 11.15 -4.33
N SER A 24 -10.62 10.41 -3.32
CA SER A 24 -10.78 10.97 -1.98
C SER A 24 -9.43 11.21 -1.29
N ALA A 25 -9.41 12.09 -0.30
CA ALA A 25 -8.25 12.42 0.54
C ALA A 25 -8.51 11.98 1.99
N PRO A 26 -8.51 10.67 2.28
CA PRO A 26 -8.78 10.15 3.62
C PRO A 26 -7.65 10.51 4.60
N SER A 27 -7.99 10.67 5.87
CA SER A 27 -7.03 10.82 6.96
C SER A 27 -6.24 9.53 7.19
N ASP A 28 -5.07 9.63 7.83
CA ASP A 28 -4.21 8.47 8.15
C ASP A 28 -4.96 7.40 8.97
N ALA A 29 -5.86 7.82 9.85
CA ALA A 29 -6.68 6.94 10.67
C ALA A 29 -7.68 6.13 9.82
N GLU A 30 -8.34 6.79 8.86
CA GLU A 30 -9.27 6.15 7.92
C GLU A 30 -8.54 5.18 6.99
N VAL A 31 -7.37 5.57 6.49
CA VAL A 31 -6.50 4.69 5.68
C VAL A 31 -6.14 3.43 6.46
N ALA A 32 -5.69 3.59 7.70
CA ALA A 32 -5.32 2.46 8.55
C ALA A 32 -6.52 1.54 8.85
N ALA A 33 -7.70 2.12 9.08
CA ALA A 33 -8.94 1.37 9.31
C ALA A 33 -9.39 0.60 8.05
N ALA A 34 -9.35 1.25 6.89
CA ALA A 34 -9.69 0.67 5.60
C ALA A 34 -8.77 -0.50 5.25
N ILE A 35 -7.45 -0.35 5.43
CA ILE A 35 -6.47 -1.43 5.23
C ILE A 35 -6.79 -2.61 6.14
N ARG A 36 -6.98 -2.37 7.45
CA ARG A 36 -7.32 -3.45 8.39
C ARG A 36 -8.61 -4.18 8.00
N ARG A 37 -9.65 -3.44 7.58
CA ARG A 37 -10.92 -4.03 7.16
C ARG A 37 -10.76 -4.85 5.88
N ALA A 38 -10.05 -4.34 4.88
CA ALA A 38 -9.81 -5.05 3.63
C ALA A 38 -9.00 -6.33 3.85
N VAL A 39 -7.92 -6.27 4.64
CA VAL A 39 -7.12 -7.46 4.99
C VAL A 39 -7.99 -8.52 5.66
N ARG A 40 -8.87 -8.14 6.61
CA ARG A 40 -9.80 -9.11 7.22
C ARG A 40 -10.81 -9.67 6.22
N ARG A 41 -11.41 -8.80 5.40
CA ARG A 41 -12.43 -9.17 4.40
C ARG A 41 -11.88 -10.16 3.36
N HIS A 42 -10.63 -9.99 2.96
CA HIS A 42 -10.02 -10.79 1.91
C HIS A 42 -9.14 -11.94 2.44
N GLY A 43 -9.12 -12.19 3.76
CA GLY A 43 -8.38 -13.32 4.33
C GLY A 43 -6.85 -13.13 4.32
N GLY A 44 -6.37 -11.89 4.45
CA GLY A 44 -4.94 -11.56 4.49
C GLY A 44 -4.46 -10.76 3.28
N THR A 45 -3.18 -10.39 3.30
CA THR A 45 -2.53 -9.62 2.22
C THR A 45 -2.53 -10.37 0.89
N ARG A 46 -2.32 -11.69 0.91
CA ARG A 46 -2.39 -12.52 -0.30
C ARG A 46 -3.77 -12.49 -0.95
N GLY A 47 -4.85 -12.44 -0.16
CA GLY A 47 -6.19 -12.30 -0.71
C GLY A 47 -6.44 -10.92 -1.31
N CYS A 48 -5.88 -9.86 -0.73
CA CYS A 48 -5.88 -8.53 -1.36
C CYS A 48 -5.15 -8.54 -2.71
N ALA A 49 -4.02 -9.25 -2.82
CA ALA A 49 -3.30 -9.41 -4.07
C ALA A 49 -4.11 -10.18 -5.13
N VAL A 50 -4.88 -11.20 -4.72
CA VAL A 50 -5.79 -11.94 -5.63
C VAL A 50 -6.90 -11.02 -6.16
N VAL A 51 -7.50 -10.19 -5.31
CA VAL A 51 -8.51 -9.20 -5.74
C VAL A 51 -7.92 -8.21 -6.73
N LEU A 52 -6.72 -7.69 -6.44
CA LEU A 52 -6.00 -6.80 -7.36
C LEU A 52 -5.78 -7.48 -8.71
N ALA A 53 -5.26 -8.72 -8.71
CA ALA A 53 -4.97 -9.46 -9.93
C ALA A 53 -6.24 -9.74 -10.75
N GLY A 54 -7.35 -10.10 -10.10
CA GLY A 54 -8.64 -10.30 -10.75
C GLY A 54 -9.14 -9.03 -11.43
N GLU A 55 -9.12 -7.90 -10.73
CA GLU A 55 -9.57 -6.62 -11.29
C GLU A 55 -8.71 -6.16 -12.47
N TYR A 56 -7.39 -6.44 -12.43
CA TYR A 56 -6.51 -6.16 -13.56
C TYR A 56 -6.74 -7.10 -14.76
N GLY A 57 -7.27 -8.29 -14.53
CA GLY A 57 -7.66 -9.22 -15.59
C GLY A 57 -8.95 -8.80 -16.29
N GLU A 58 -9.95 -8.40 -15.51
CA GLU A 58 -11.29 -8.07 -16.02
C GLU A 58 -11.43 -6.60 -16.45
N HIS A 59 -10.89 -5.67 -15.67
CA HIS A 59 -11.12 -4.23 -15.80
C HIS A 59 -9.82 -3.41 -15.62
N PRO A 60 -8.79 -3.65 -16.45
CA PRO A 60 -7.48 -3.00 -16.30
C PRO A 60 -7.55 -1.46 -16.35
N GLU A 61 -8.46 -0.89 -17.14
CA GLU A 61 -8.69 0.54 -17.27
C GLU A 61 -9.19 1.19 -15.98
N THR A 62 -9.89 0.44 -15.12
CA THR A 62 -10.38 0.88 -13.82
C THR A 62 -9.38 0.55 -12.71
N ALA A 63 -8.74 -0.62 -12.80
CA ALA A 63 -7.76 -1.08 -11.83
C ALA A 63 -6.53 -0.14 -11.78
N ALA A 64 -6.01 0.27 -12.93
CA ALA A 64 -4.78 1.06 -12.96
C ALA A 64 -4.92 2.45 -12.28
N PRO A 65 -5.96 3.26 -12.55
CA PRO A 65 -6.23 4.49 -11.79
C PRO A 65 -6.43 4.23 -10.29
N ARG A 66 -7.17 3.18 -9.92
CA ARG A 66 -7.44 2.83 -8.52
C ARG A 66 -6.18 2.49 -7.74
N MET A 67 -5.25 1.74 -8.37
CA MET A 67 -3.99 1.37 -7.76
C MET A 67 -3.02 2.56 -7.66
N ARG A 68 -3.00 3.43 -8.68
CA ARG A 68 -2.21 4.69 -8.62
C ARG A 68 -2.67 5.58 -7.46
N TRP A 69 -3.99 5.74 -7.29
CA TRP A 69 -4.55 6.46 -6.14
C TRP A 69 -4.14 5.81 -4.81
N ALA A 70 -4.30 4.48 -4.69
CA ALA A 70 -3.98 3.76 -3.47
C ALA A 70 -2.49 3.90 -3.07
N LEU A 71 -1.58 3.82 -4.05
CA LEU A 71 -0.15 4.04 -3.84
C LEU A 71 0.14 5.47 -3.36
N GLY A 72 -0.53 6.47 -3.92
CA GLY A 72 -0.40 7.87 -3.49
C GLY A 72 -0.82 8.06 -2.04
N VAL A 73 -2.01 7.55 -1.68
CA VAL A 73 -2.55 7.64 -0.32
C VAL A 73 -1.66 6.92 0.69
N VAL A 74 -1.22 5.69 0.40
CA VAL A 74 -0.35 4.92 1.31
C VAL A 74 1.01 5.58 1.49
N ARG A 75 1.59 6.16 0.44
CA ARG A 75 2.87 6.89 0.56
C ARG A 75 2.74 8.15 1.41
N GLY A 76 1.60 8.84 1.33
CA GLY A 76 1.29 9.98 2.19
C GLY A 76 1.13 9.58 3.65
N ALA A 77 0.31 8.56 3.93
CA ALA A 77 0.00 8.12 5.29
C ALA A 77 1.16 7.36 5.98
N TYR A 78 2.06 6.76 5.19
CA TYR A 78 3.20 5.99 5.69
C TYR A 78 4.51 6.43 5.03
N PRO A 79 5.05 7.60 5.43
CA PRO A 79 6.31 8.08 4.89
C PRO A 79 7.43 7.06 5.20
N ARG A 80 8.26 6.76 4.20
CA ARG A 80 9.38 5.85 4.39
C ARG A 80 10.33 6.46 5.42
N ARG A 81 10.51 5.77 6.54
CA ARG A 81 11.56 6.15 7.50
C ARG A 81 12.91 5.73 6.89
N PRO A 82 13.89 6.64 6.75
CA PRO A 82 15.23 6.24 6.33
C PRO A 82 15.78 5.19 7.29
N LYS A 83 16.46 4.17 6.77
CA LYS A 83 17.26 3.27 7.62
C LYS A 83 18.27 4.17 8.34
N ARG A 84 18.10 4.34 9.65
CA ARG A 84 19.05 5.05 10.50
C ARG A 84 20.36 4.27 10.40
N GLY A 85 21.41 4.90 9.87
CA GLY A 85 22.67 4.24 9.55
C GLY A 85 23.18 3.43 10.73
N ILE A 86 23.60 2.18 10.47
CA ILE A 86 24.49 1.48 11.37
C ILE A 86 25.78 2.32 11.38
N PRO A 87 26.26 2.83 12.53
CA PRO A 87 27.56 3.47 12.57
C PRO A 87 28.58 2.46 12.07
N ALA A 88 29.32 2.81 11.02
CA ALA A 88 30.50 2.05 10.64
C ALA A 88 31.42 2.07 11.85
N GLU A 89 31.54 0.91 12.49
CA GLU A 89 32.41 0.71 13.63
C GLU A 89 33.83 1.07 13.20
N ALA A 90 34.37 2.10 13.86
CA ALA A 90 35.75 2.52 13.70
C ALA A 90 36.63 1.31 14.03
N THR A 91 37.17 0.67 12.99
CA THR A 91 38.29 -0.24 13.16
C THR A 91 39.52 0.62 13.31
N ASP A 92 39.79 1.00 14.57
CA ASP A 92 41.12 1.31 15.05
C ASP A 92 41.86 -0.03 15.21
N ARG A 93 42.85 -0.27 14.35
CA ARG A 93 44.00 -1.16 14.56
C ARG A 93 45.08 -0.94 13.53
#